data_AF-A0A8K1DBT8-F1
#
_entry.id   AF-A0A8K1DBT8-F1
#
_cell.length_a   1.000
_cell.length_b   1.000
_cell.length_c   1.000
_cell.angle_alpha   90.00
_cell.angle_beta   90.00
_cell.angle_gamma   90.00
#
_symmetry.space_group_name_H-M   'P 1'
#
loop_
_entity.id
_entity.type
_entity.pdbx_description
1 polymer ?
#
loop_
_entity_poly.entity_id
_entity_poly.type
_entity_poly.pdbx_seq_one_letter_code
_entity_poly.pdbx_strand_id
1 'polypeptide(L)'
;MKRQNVRTLALIVCTFTYLLVGAAVFDALESEAETAEKRRLEAKSQELSRKYNLSHESYSELERVVLKLKPHKAGVQWKFAGSFYFAITVITTIGTG
;
A
#
# COMPACT_ATOMS: atom_id res chain seq x y z
N MET A 1 35.34 22.74 10.91
CA MET A 1 34.88 21.70 9.95
C MET A 1 34.84 22.28 8.56
N LYS A 2 35.20 21.52 7.51
CA LYS A 2 35.06 21.97 6.12
C LYS A 2 33.59 22.30 5.83
N ARG A 3 33.32 23.39 5.10
CA ARG A 3 31.97 23.89 4.77
C ARG A 3 31.08 22.81 4.13
N GLN A 4 31.66 21.90 3.35
CA GLN A 4 30.98 20.76 2.74
C GLN A 4 30.45 19.77 3.78
N ASN A 5 31.23 19.46 4.82
CA ASN A 5 30.83 18.51 5.87
C ASN A 5 29.69 19.08 6.71
N VAL A 6 29.72 20.39 6.98
CA VAL A 6 28.63 21.09 7.69
C VAL A 6 27.34 21.06 6.86
N ARG A 7 27.42 21.33 5.55
CA ARG A 7 26.26 21.25 4.63
C ARG A 7 25.65 19.85 4.60
N THR A 8 26.48 18.81 4.46
CA THR A 8 25.99 17.43 4.43
C THR A 8 25.34 17.05 5.76
N LEU A 9 25.96 17.38 6.89
CA LEU A 9 25.38 17.09 8.20
C LEU A 9 24.06 17.82 8.42
N ALA A 10 23.97 19.09 8.01
CA ALA A 10 22.73 19.86 8.09
C ALA A 10 21.61 19.24 7.24
N LEU A 11 21.91 18.81 6.00
CA LEU A 11 20.93 18.14 5.14
C LEU A 11 20.44 16.82 5.76
N ILE A 12 21.34 16.02 6.33
CA ILE A 12 20.98 14.77 7.02
C ILE A 12 20.00 15.05 8.17
N VAL A 13 20.35 16.00 9.05
CA VAL A 13 19.49 16.37 10.19
C VAL A 13 18.14 16.90 9.70
N CYS A 14 18.11 17.78 8.69
CA CYS A 14 16.86 18.29 8.13
C CYS A 14 15.98 17.18 7.54
N THR A 15 16.55 16.24 6.80
CA THR A 15 15.80 15.12 6.22
C THR A 15 15.20 14.23 7.31
N PHE A 16 15.96 13.90 8.36
CA PHE A 16 15.43 13.11 9.48
C PHE A 16 14.30 13.85 10.21
N THR A 17 14.47 15.13 10.51
CA THR A 17 13.41 15.92 11.13
C THR A 17 12.17 16.00 10.24
N TYR A 18 12.34 16.17 8.93
CA TYR A 18 11.24 16.18 7.97
C TYR A 18 10.47 14.85 7.96
N LEU A 19 11.18 13.71 7.99
CA LEU A 19 10.56 12.38 8.08
C LEU A 19 9.81 12.20 9.40
N LEU A 20 10.36 12.63 10.53
CA LEU A 20 9.70 12.53 11.84
C LEU A 20 8.42 13.38 11.92
N VAL A 21 8.49 14.62 11.42
CA VAL A 21 7.30 15.49 11.35
C VAL A 21 6.27 14.89 10.41
N GLY A 22 6.68 14.40 9.24
CA GLY A 22 5.79 13.71 8.30
C GLY A 22 5.10 12.51 8.94
N ALA A 23 5.84 11.67 9.66
CA ALA A 23 5.29 10.51 10.37
C ALA A 23 4.25 10.93 11.43
N ALA A 24 4.54 11.97 12.23
CA ALA A 24 3.60 12.47 13.23
C ALA A 24 2.32 13.06 12.60
N VAL A 25 2.44 13.75 11.46
CA VAL A 25 1.29 14.27 10.72
C VAL A 25 0.45 13.14 10.13
N PHE A 26 1.06 12.15 9.47
CA PHE A 26 0.32 11.01 8.92
C PHE A 26 -0.34 10.17 10.01
N ASP A 27 0.32 9.96 11.15
CA ASP A 27 -0.29 9.27 12.29
C ASP A 27 -1.53 10.02 12.82
N ALA A 28 -1.42 11.34 12.98
CA ALA A 28 -2.54 12.16 13.44
C ALA A 28 -3.73 12.20 12.46
N LEU A 29 -3.48 12.02 11.16
CA LEU A 29 -4.52 12.12 10.12
C LEU A 29 -5.13 10.77 9.75
N GLU A 30 -4.32 9.70 9.67
CA GLU A 30 -4.73 8.43 9.05
C GLU A 30 -5.02 7.32 10.08
N SER A 31 -4.41 7.35 11.26
CA SER A 31 -4.44 6.20 12.20
C SER A 31 -5.84 5.87 12.74
N GLU A 32 -6.66 6.89 13.03
CA GLU A 32 -8.04 6.66 13.48
C GLU A 32 -8.91 6.11 12.34
N ALA A 33 -8.78 6.67 11.14
CA ALA A 33 -9.52 6.24 9.96
C ALA A 33 -9.17 4.80 9.57
N GLU A 34 -7.88 4.44 9.58
CA GLU A 34 -7.41 3.06 9.32
C GLU A 34 -8.00 2.08 10.34
N THR A 35 -7.95 2.42 11.63
CA THR A 35 -8.45 1.55 12.71
C THR A 35 -9.96 1.35 12.61
N ALA A 36 -10.71 2.42 12.31
CA ALA A 36 -12.15 2.36 12.13
C ALA A 36 -12.52 1.51 10.90
N GLU A 37 -11.83 1.71 9.78
CA GLU A 37 -12.04 0.95 8.55
C GLU A 37 -11.73 -0.53 8.74
N LYS A 38 -10.63 -0.85 9.42
CA LYS A 38 -10.26 -2.23 9.78
C LYS A 38 -11.38 -2.92 10.56
N ARG A 39 -11.88 -2.29 11.63
CA ARG A 39 -12.99 -2.84 12.44
C ARG A 39 -14.26 -3.04 11.59
N ARG A 40 -14.57 -2.10 10.70
CA ARG A 40 -15.72 -2.19 9.79
C ARG A 40 -15.59 -3.38 8.84
N LEU A 41 -14.41 -3.56 8.24
CA LEU A 41 -14.14 -4.66 7.31
C LEU A 41 -14.12 -6.02 8.01
N GLU A 42 -13.56 -6.11 9.22
CA GLU A 42 -13.58 -7.33 10.04
C GLU A 42 -15.02 -7.73 10.42
N ALA A 43 -15.83 -6.76 10.87
CA ALA A 43 -17.24 -7.02 11.16
C ALA A 43 -18.01 -7.48 9.91
N LYS A 44 -17.75 -6.85 8.75
CA LYS A 44 -18.39 -7.24 7.49
C LYS A 44 -17.95 -8.63 7.02
N SER A 45 -16.68 -8.96 7.18
CA SER A 45 -16.13 -10.28 6.91
C SER A 45 -16.84 -11.35 7.73
N GLN A 46 -16.98 -11.15 9.05
CA GLN A 46 -17.70 -12.08 9.94
C GLN A 46 -19.18 -12.21 9.56
N GLU A 47 -19.85 -11.11 9.22
CA GLU A 47 -21.24 -11.11 8.75
C GLU A 47 -21.40 -11.98 7.49
N LEU A 48 -20.50 -11.84 6.51
CA LEU A 48 -20.53 -12.60 5.27
C LEU A 48 -20.22 -14.07 5.49
N SER A 49 -19.19 -14.39 6.30
CA SER A 49 -18.85 -15.77 6.63
C SER A 49 -20.03 -16.50 7.28
N ARG A 50 -20.74 -15.85 8.20
CA ARG A 50 -21.96 -16.41 8.81
C ARG A 50 -23.11 -16.52 7.81
N LYS A 51 -23.34 -15.49 7.00
CA LYS A 51 -24.44 -15.46 6.01
C LYS A 51 -24.32 -16.57 4.97
N TYR A 52 -23.10 -16.93 4.58
CA TYR A 52 -22.82 -17.95 3.56
C TYR A 52 -22.32 -19.28 4.15
N ASN A 53 -22.36 -19.47 5.47
CA ASN A 53 -21.89 -20.67 6.17
C ASN A 53 -20.45 -21.08 5.76
N LEU A 54 -19.56 -20.11 5.61
CA LEU A 54 -18.17 -20.36 5.23
C LEU A 54 -17.37 -20.85 6.44
N SER A 55 -16.64 -21.96 6.25
CA SER A 55 -15.59 -22.35 7.19
C SER A 55 -14.43 -21.36 7.11
N HIS A 56 -13.59 -21.33 8.16
CA HIS A 56 -12.38 -20.50 8.15
C HIS A 56 -11.44 -20.86 6.99
N GLU A 57 -11.31 -22.14 6.67
CA GLU A 57 -10.49 -22.63 5.56
C GLU A 57 -11.04 -22.16 4.21
N SER A 58 -12.34 -22.34 3.97
CA SER A 58 -12.98 -21.92 2.72
C SER A 58 -12.95 -20.40 2.53
N TYR A 59 -13.10 -19.63 3.62
CA TYR A 59 -12.96 -18.17 3.56
C TYR A 59 -11.52 -17.75 3.21
N SER A 60 -10.50 -18.37 3.82
CA SER A 60 -9.09 -18.10 3.52
C SER A 60 -8.72 -18.47 2.08
N GLU A 61 -9.25 -19.58 1.57
CA GLU A 61 -9.07 -19.96 0.17
C GLU A 61 -9.72 -18.94 -0.78
N LEU A 62 -10.95 -18.51 -0.49
CA LEU A 62 -11.64 -17.49 -1.27
C LEU A 62 -10.87 -16.16 -1.27
N GLU A 63 -10.38 -15.71 -0.11
CA GLU A 63 -9.56 -14.50 0.02
C GLU A 63 -8.30 -14.60 -0.86
N ARG A 64 -7.60 -15.74 -0.81
CA ARG A 64 -6.41 -15.98 -1.64
C ARG A 64 -6.74 -15.91 -3.13
N VAL A 65 -7.85 -16.48 -3.57
CA VAL A 65 -8.30 -16.43 -4.97
C VAL A 65 -8.61 -14.99 -5.37
N VAL A 66 -9.35 -14.24 -4.55
CA VAL A 66 -9.70 -12.84 -4.82
C VAL A 66 -8.45 -11.95 -4.91
N LEU A 67 -7.49 -12.13 -4.00
CA LEU A 67 -6.22 -11.39 -4.02
C LEU A 67 -5.42 -11.68 -5.30
N LYS A 68 -5.31 -12.95 -5.71
CA LYS A 68 -4.63 -13.35 -6.96
C LYS A 68 -5.34 -12.85 -8.20
N LEU A 69 -6.66 -12.70 -8.17
CA LEU A 69 -7.44 -12.18 -9.29
C LEU A 69 -7.38 -10.65 -9.42
N LYS A 70 -6.99 -9.91 -8.37
CA LYS A 70 -6.90 -8.43 -8.39
C LYS A 70 -6.18 -7.86 -9.62
N PRO A 71 -4.96 -8.30 -9.99
CA PRO A 71 -4.28 -7.79 -11.20
C PRO A 71 -5.00 -8.15 -12.51
N HIS A 72 -5.77 -9.23 -12.54
CA HIS A 72 -6.50 -9.68 -13.72
C HIS A 72 -7.85 -8.97 -13.90
N LYS A 73 -8.40 -8.35 -12.84
CA LYS A 73 -9.64 -7.54 -12.93
C LYS A 73 -9.48 -6.31 -13.82
N ALA A 74 -8.26 -5.79 -13.95
CA ALA A 74 -7.96 -4.67 -14.84
C ALA A 74 -7.83 -5.09 -16.32
N GLY A 75 -8.11 -6.36 -16.65
CA GLY A 75 -7.94 -6.90 -18.00
C GLY A 75 -6.54 -7.46 -18.24
N VAL A 76 -6.21 -7.72 -19.52
CA VAL A 76 -4.94 -8.34 -19.90
C VAL A 76 -3.80 -7.31 -19.86
N GLN A 77 -3.03 -7.31 -18.76
CA GLN A 77 -1.93 -6.36 -18.53
C GLN A 77 -0.66 -6.68 -19.33
N TRP A 78 -0.45 -7.92 -19.77
CA TRP A 78 0.81 -8.35 -20.41
C TRP A 78 0.70 -8.54 -21.93
N LYS A 79 -0.20 -7.78 -22.58
CA LYS A 79 -0.17 -7.54 -24.02
C LYS A 79 0.67 -6.30 -24.32
N PHE A 80 1.04 -6.08 -25.59
CA PHE A 80 1.95 -5.00 -26.00
C PHE A 80 1.71 -3.65 -25.30
N ALA A 81 0.46 -3.14 -25.28
CA ALA A 81 0.14 -1.86 -24.66
C ALA A 81 0.43 -1.82 -23.14
N GLY A 82 0.06 -2.86 -22.39
CA GLY A 82 0.30 -2.92 -20.96
C GLY A 82 1.77 -3.19 -20.62
N SER A 83 2.47 -4.01 -21.42
CA SER A 83 3.92 -4.20 -21.30
C SER A 83 4.69 -2.92 -21.61
N PHE A 84 4.23 -2.13 -22.60
CA PHE A 84 4.83 -0.84 -22.95
C PHE A 84 4.59 0.20 -21.83
N TYR A 85 3.39 0.24 -21.26
CA TYR A 85 3.10 1.06 -20.07
C TYR A 85 3.99 0.67 -18.89
N PHE A 86 4.13 -0.62 -18.60
CA PHE A 86 5.02 -1.11 -17.54
C PHE A 86 6.48 -0.69 -17.77
N ALA A 87 6.98 -0.78 -19.01
CA ALA A 87 8.32 -0.31 -19.33
C ALA A 87 8.49 1.19 -19.02
N ILE A 88 7.49 2.02 -19.34
CA ILE A 88 7.48 3.45 -19.01
C ILE A 88 7.58 3.67 -17.50
N THR A 89 6.76 2.99 -16.69
CA THR A 89 6.75 3.19 -15.24
C THR A 89 8.07 2.80 -14.58
N VAL A 90 8.79 1.83 -15.16
CA VAL A 90 10.15 1.44 -14.73
C VAL A 90 11.18 2.53 -15.09
N ILE A 91 11.28 2.93 -16.35
CA ILE A 91 12.31 3.90 -16.78
C ILE A 91 12.09 5.30 -16.19
N THR A 92 10.85 5.65 -15.88
CA THR A 92 10.48 6.93 -15.24
C THR A 92 10.50 6.86 -13.71
N THR A 93 10.83 5.71 -13.13
CA THR A 93 10.91 5.47 -11.68
C THR A 93 9.59 5.67 -10.90
N ILE A 94 8.45 5.62 -11.59
CA ILE A 94 7.12 5.75 -10.95
C ILE A 94 6.75 4.46 -10.20
N GLY A 95 6.86 3.30 -10.84
CA GLY A 95 6.67 1.99 -10.20
C GLY A 95 5.35 1.76 -9.45
N THR A 96 4.19 1.96 -10.08
CA THR A 96 2.84 1.81 -9.49
C THR A 96 2.41 0.38 -9.07
N GLY A 97 3.33 -0.58 -9.08
CA GLY A 97 3.08 -2.03 -8.96
C GLY A 97 2.18 -2.44 -7.79
#